data_AF-A0A5C6E8B1-F1
#
_entry.id   AF-A0A5C6E8B1-F1
#
_cell.length_a   1.000
_cell.length_b   1.000
_cell.length_c   1.000
_cell.angle_alpha   90.00
_cell.angle_beta   90.00
_cell.angle_gamma   90.00
#
_symmetry.space_group_name_H-M   'P 1'
#
loop_
_entity.id
_entity.type
_entity.pdbx_description
1 polymer ?
#
loop_
_entity_poly.entity_id
_entity_poly.type
_entity_poly.pdbx_seq_one_letter_code
_entity_poly.pdbx_strand_id
1 'polypeptide(L)'
;MQSHNYKRFSIRGTLVITALAALGFAWPRWGTVAGPIAVQVSIACAVVGGCLWRRSWGATLFRRSSALLLMLCLLYLSFGPASWAHARYIMPKSAMPASSWTAFDEFFSAAFVHIYKPVAGTAVLSPEPVRSWTMTYLAWWMPSGTRFCDWGDGMGWHRNPVTYTAIHY
;
A
#
# COMPACT_ATOMS: atom_id res chain seq x y z
N MET A 1 21.10 -25.87 38.92
CA MET A 1 20.61 -24.56 38.43
C MET A 1 20.76 -24.51 36.92
N GLN A 2 19.67 -24.68 36.16
CA GLN A 2 19.70 -24.62 34.70
C GLN A 2 19.60 -23.16 34.24
N SER A 3 20.64 -22.69 33.57
CA SER A 3 20.70 -21.39 32.90
C SER A 3 19.76 -21.40 31.68
N HIS A 4 18.60 -20.74 31.80
CA HIS A 4 17.75 -20.46 30.65
C HIS A 4 18.37 -19.32 29.83
N ASN A 5 19.08 -19.69 28.77
CA ASN A 5 19.51 -18.77 27.70
C ASN A 5 18.28 -18.27 26.93
N TYR A 6 17.69 -17.17 27.37
CA TYR A 6 16.76 -16.40 26.55
C TYR A 6 17.55 -15.75 25.41
N LYS A 7 17.47 -16.31 24.20
CA LYS A 7 17.87 -15.59 22.97
C LYS A 7 17.03 -14.31 22.91
N ARG A 8 17.60 -13.19 23.36
CA ARG A 8 16.97 -11.86 23.26
C ARG A 8 16.80 -11.53 21.78
N PHE A 9 15.58 -11.72 21.28
CA PHE A 9 15.22 -11.36 19.91
C PHE A 9 15.38 -9.85 19.73
N SER A 10 16.37 -9.45 18.92
CA SER A 10 16.68 -8.05 18.67
C SER A 10 15.58 -7.39 17.83
N ILE A 11 14.94 -6.37 18.39
CA ILE A 11 13.96 -5.51 17.69
C ILE A 11 14.57 -4.94 16.41
N ARG A 12 15.87 -4.60 16.44
CA ARG A 12 16.63 -4.11 15.29
C ARG A 12 16.70 -5.15 14.18
N GLY A 13 16.97 -6.41 14.52
CA GLY A 13 16.98 -7.51 13.54
C GLY A 13 15.62 -7.74 12.90
N THR A 14 14.54 -7.57 13.67
CA THR A 14 13.17 -7.68 13.13
C THR A 14 12.86 -6.51 12.19
N LEU A 15 13.20 -5.27 12.56
CA LEU A 15 13.02 -4.10 11.69
C LEU A 15 13.81 -4.22 10.39
N VAL A 16 15.05 -4.72 10.44
CA VAL A 16 15.89 -4.94 9.25
C VAL A 16 15.29 -6.04 8.36
N ILE A 17 14.83 -7.16 8.92
CA ILE A 17 14.18 -8.22 8.13
C ILE A 17 12.86 -7.71 7.52
N THR A 18 12.05 -6.95 8.26
CA THR A 18 10.82 -6.36 7.73
C THR A 18 11.11 -5.33 6.64
N ALA A 19 12.16 -4.52 6.78
CA ALA A 19 12.59 -3.57 5.76
C ALA A 19 13.14 -4.28 4.50
N LEU A 20 13.91 -5.35 4.66
CA LEU A 20 14.42 -6.17 3.55
C LEU A 20 13.30 -6.94 2.86
N ALA A 21 12.33 -7.46 3.61
CA ALA A 21 11.13 -8.07 3.05
C ALA A 21 10.28 -7.02 2.31
N ALA A 22 10.13 -5.81 2.85
CA ALA A 22 9.44 -4.71 2.18
C ALA A 22 10.14 -4.33 0.87
N LEU A 23 11.49 -4.33 0.83
CA LEU A 23 12.28 -4.12 -0.39
C LEU A 23 12.12 -5.27 -1.40
N GLY A 24 11.97 -6.51 -0.94
CA GLY A 24 11.68 -7.67 -1.80
C GLY A 24 10.25 -7.67 -2.36
N PHE A 25 9.26 -7.28 -1.55
CA PHE A 25 7.85 -7.14 -1.96
C PHE A 25 7.60 -5.90 -2.82
N ALA A 26 8.50 -4.93 -2.76
CA ALA A 26 8.58 -3.77 -3.64
C ALA A 26 8.93 -4.13 -5.10
N TRP A 27 9.25 -5.39 -5.41
CA TRP A 27 9.53 -5.79 -6.80
C TRP A 27 8.26 -5.64 -7.68
N PRO A 28 8.31 -4.94 -8.84
CA PRO A 28 7.14 -4.41 -9.56
C PRO A 28 6.08 -5.42 -10.02
N ARG A 29 6.43 -6.71 -10.06
CA ARG A 29 5.55 -7.81 -10.49
C ARG A 29 4.81 -8.50 -9.35
N TRP A 30 5.35 -8.45 -8.13
CA TRP A 30 4.81 -9.24 -7.01
C TRP A 30 3.97 -8.42 -6.04
N GLY A 31 4.11 -7.09 -6.00
CA GLY A 31 3.36 -6.24 -5.07
C GLY A 31 1.84 -6.43 -5.11
N THR A 32 1.29 -6.75 -6.28
CA THR A 32 -0.16 -6.95 -6.51
C THR A 32 -0.67 -8.27 -5.93
N VAL A 33 0.21 -9.27 -5.78
CA VAL A 33 -0.09 -10.58 -5.17
C VAL A 33 0.36 -10.60 -3.69
N ALA A 34 1.48 -9.98 -3.39
CA ALA A 34 2.09 -9.92 -2.07
C ALA A 34 1.27 -9.10 -1.08
N GLY A 35 0.66 -7.98 -1.50
CA GLY A 35 -0.17 -7.15 -0.65
C GLY A 35 -1.35 -7.92 -0.03
N PRO A 36 -2.23 -8.54 -0.84
CA PRO A 36 -3.33 -9.38 -0.34
C PRO A 36 -2.86 -10.52 0.57
N ILE A 37 -1.78 -11.22 0.18
CA ILE A 37 -1.23 -12.33 0.98
C ILE A 37 -0.73 -11.81 2.33
N ALA A 38 -0.02 -10.68 2.36
CA ALA A 38 0.47 -10.08 3.60
C ALA A 38 -0.68 -9.72 4.55
N VAL A 39 -1.80 -9.19 4.03
CA VAL A 39 -3.01 -8.92 4.83
C VAL A 39 -3.58 -10.22 5.39
N GLN A 40 -3.81 -11.24 4.56
CA GLN A 40 -4.40 -12.51 4.98
C GLN A 40 -3.54 -13.22 6.04
N VAL A 41 -2.22 -13.30 5.81
CA VAL A 41 -1.27 -13.89 6.76
C VAL A 41 -1.24 -13.10 8.07
N SER A 42 -1.27 -11.76 8.00
CA SER A 42 -1.28 -10.93 9.21
C SER A 42 -2.55 -11.13 10.04
N ILE A 43 -3.71 -11.26 9.41
CA ILE A 43 -4.97 -11.59 10.09
C ILE A 43 -4.88 -12.96 10.74
N ALA A 44 -4.46 -13.99 10.00
CA ALA A 44 -4.33 -15.35 10.52
C ALA A 44 -3.37 -15.41 11.73
N CYS A 45 -2.21 -14.76 11.63
CA CYS A 45 -1.25 -14.68 12.72
C CYS A 45 -1.77 -13.87 13.92
N ALA A 46 -2.56 -12.81 13.70
CA ALA A 46 -3.21 -12.09 14.79
C ALA A 46 -4.24 -12.98 15.50
N VAL A 47 -5.09 -13.69 14.77
CA VAL A 47 -6.07 -14.61 15.38
C VAL A 47 -5.36 -15.71 16.18
N VAL A 48 -4.36 -16.38 15.59
CA VAL A 48 -3.60 -17.43 16.27
C VAL A 48 -2.85 -16.88 17.50
N GLY A 49 -2.22 -15.71 17.37
CA GLY A 49 -1.54 -15.04 18.48
C GLY A 49 -2.49 -14.66 19.61
N GLY A 50 -3.71 -14.23 19.28
CA GLY A 50 -4.78 -13.93 20.22
C GLY A 50 -5.31 -15.17 20.95
N CYS A 51 -5.51 -16.28 20.25
CA CYS A 51 -5.88 -17.55 20.87
C CYS A 51 -4.80 -18.06 21.85
N LEU A 52 -3.53 -17.74 21.57
CA LEU A 52 -2.37 -18.17 22.34
C LEU A 52 -1.79 -17.05 23.22
N TRP A 53 -2.58 -16.02 23.53
CA TRP A 53 -2.13 -14.82 24.25
C TRP A 53 -1.48 -15.12 25.61
N ARG A 54 -1.91 -16.20 26.28
CA ARG A 54 -1.36 -16.64 27.57
C ARG A 54 0.09 -17.13 27.46
N ARG A 55 0.58 -17.43 26.25
CA ARG A 55 1.98 -17.78 25.99
C ARG A 55 2.73 -16.53 25.51
N SER A 56 3.94 -16.33 26.01
CA SER A 56 4.79 -15.15 25.71
C SER A 56 5.03 -14.93 24.21
N TRP A 57 5.18 -16.01 23.44
CA TRP A 57 5.32 -15.96 21.99
C TRP A 57 4.01 -15.61 21.27
N GLY A 58 2.85 -16.07 21.78
CA GLY A 58 1.53 -15.74 21.23
C GLY A 58 1.21 -14.26 21.40
N ALA A 59 1.48 -13.69 22.58
CA ALA A 59 1.36 -12.25 22.82
C ALA A 59 2.29 -11.41 21.93
N THR A 60 3.49 -11.92 21.61
CA THR A 60 4.43 -11.24 20.71
C THR A 60 3.96 -11.31 19.26
N LEU A 61 3.48 -12.47 18.81
CA LEU A 61 2.92 -12.66 17.48
C LEU A 61 1.71 -11.75 17.27
N PHE A 62 0.76 -11.76 18.22
CA PHE A 62 -0.41 -10.88 18.18
C PHE A 62 -0.02 -9.40 18.05
N ARG A 63 0.89 -8.91 18.90
CA ARG A 63 1.33 -7.50 18.83
C ARG A 63 1.94 -7.15 17.48
N ARG A 64 2.79 -8.02 16.92
CA ARG A 64 3.45 -7.77 15.64
C ARG A 64 2.47 -7.81 14.47
N SER A 65 1.58 -8.80 14.46
CA SER A 65 0.55 -8.93 13.44
C SER A 65 -0.43 -7.77 13.47
N SER A 66 -0.88 -7.35 14.67
CA SER A 66 -1.75 -6.18 14.83
C SER A 66 -1.05 -4.87 14.44
N ALA A 67 0.24 -4.71 14.77
CA ALA A 67 1.00 -3.55 14.32
C ALA A 67 1.17 -3.50 12.80
N LEU A 68 1.43 -4.66 12.17
CA LEU A 68 1.51 -4.77 10.71
C LEU A 68 0.16 -4.48 10.05
N LEU A 69 -0.94 -5.00 10.60
CA LEU A 69 -2.30 -4.69 10.15
C LEU A 69 -2.59 -3.19 10.25
N LEU A 70 -2.22 -2.56 11.37
CA LEU A 70 -2.40 -1.12 11.55
C LEU A 70 -1.60 -0.34 10.50
N MET A 71 -0.35 -0.70 10.23
CA MET A 71 0.46 -0.06 9.19
C MET A 71 -0.16 -0.26 7.79
N LEU A 72 -0.69 -1.45 7.48
CA LEU A 72 -1.38 -1.72 6.22
C LEU A 72 -2.66 -0.88 6.11
N CYS A 73 -3.46 -0.80 7.16
CA CYS A 73 -4.66 0.06 7.18
C CYS A 73 -4.28 1.53 6.96
N LEU A 74 -3.24 2.02 7.64
CA LEU A 74 -2.74 3.39 7.45
C LEU A 74 -2.24 3.63 6.03
N LEU A 75 -1.60 2.65 5.39
CA LEU A 75 -1.17 2.74 3.99
C LEU A 75 -2.36 2.80 3.02
N TYR A 76 -3.41 2.01 3.25
CA TYR A 76 -4.63 2.07 2.44
C TYR A 76 -5.37 3.40 2.65
N LEU A 77 -5.45 3.87 3.89
CA LEU A 77 -6.01 5.18 4.20
C LEU A 77 -5.15 6.31 3.62
N SER A 78 -3.83 6.20 3.57
CA SER A 78 -2.99 7.25 2.98
C SER A 78 -3.10 7.33 1.45
N PHE A 79 -3.68 6.32 0.79
CA PHE A 79 -3.81 6.29 -0.67
C PHE A 79 -4.65 7.45 -1.23
N GLY A 80 -5.74 7.81 -0.57
CA GLY A 80 -6.58 8.96 -0.94
C GLY A 80 -5.83 10.30 -0.94
N PRO A 81 -5.28 10.75 0.20
CA PRO A 81 -4.53 12.01 0.26
C PRO A 81 -3.26 11.98 -0.60
N ALA A 82 -2.60 10.82 -0.74
CA ALA A 82 -1.46 10.69 -1.65
C ALA A 82 -1.87 10.85 -3.12
N SER A 83 -3.00 10.26 -3.52
CA SER A 83 -3.55 10.40 -4.88
C SER A 83 -3.94 11.86 -5.16
N TRP A 84 -4.55 12.54 -4.18
CA TRP A 84 -4.84 13.97 -4.28
C TRP A 84 -3.56 14.79 -4.44
N ALA A 85 -2.54 14.55 -3.62
CA ALA A 85 -1.27 15.27 -3.69
C ALA A 85 -0.59 15.02 -5.06
N HIS A 86 -0.58 13.78 -5.53
CA HIS A 86 -0.11 13.43 -6.85
C HIS A 86 -0.89 14.19 -7.94
N ALA A 87 -2.22 14.22 -7.87
CA ALA A 87 -3.06 14.95 -8.84
C ALA A 87 -2.94 16.49 -8.75
N ARG A 88 -2.53 17.02 -7.60
CA ARG A 88 -2.45 18.45 -7.34
C ARG A 88 -1.09 19.04 -7.73
N TYR A 89 -0.02 18.32 -7.42
CA TYR A 89 1.36 18.83 -7.50
C TYR A 89 2.17 18.20 -8.63
N ILE A 90 1.80 17.02 -9.09
CA ILE A 90 2.50 16.33 -10.17
C ILE A 90 1.55 16.33 -11.37
N MET A 91 1.95 16.92 -12.50
CA MET A 91 1.24 16.62 -13.75
C MET A 91 1.80 15.31 -14.29
N PRO A 92 1.06 14.54 -15.11
CA PRO A 92 1.64 13.40 -15.80
C PRO A 92 2.54 13.90 -16.93
N LYS A 93 3.62 13.16 -17.19
CA LYS A 93 4.62 13.47 -18.22
C LYS A 93 4.01 13.72 -19.60
N SER A 94 2.90 13.05 -19.94
CA SER A 94 2.19 13.23 -21.21
C SER A 94 1.51 14.59 -21.37
N ALA A 95 1.26 15.31 -20.27
CA ALA A 95 0.59 16.61 -20.28
C ALA A 95 1.57 17.80 -20.20
N MET A 96 2.88 17.55 -20.09
CA MET A 96 3.92 18.57 -20.00
C MET A 96 4.83 18.57 -21.24
N PRO A 97 5.35 19.73 -21.67
CA PRO A 97 6.46 19.78 -22.61
C PRO A 97 7.66 18.98 -22.07
N ALA A 98 8.38 18.28 -22.95
CA ALA A 98 9.49 17.42 -22.55
C ALA A 98 10.58 18.14 -21.73
N SER A 99 10.73 19.45 -21.90
CA SER A 99 11.69 20.30 -21.16
C SER A 99 11.23 20.71 -19.76
N SER A 100 9.95 20.55 -19.43
CA SER A 100 9.36 20.95 -18.14
C SER A 100 9.30 19.82 -17.13
N TRP A 101 9.56 18.57 -17.57
CA TRP A 101 9.61 17.41 -16.70
C TRP A 101 10.95 17.36 -15.96
N THR A 102 10.93 17.51 -14.64
CA THR A 102 12.16 17.51 -13.85
C THR A 102 12.47 16.12 -13.30
N ALA A 103 13.74 15.90 -12.91
CA ALA A 103 14.13 14.69 -12.19
C ALA A 103 13.40 14.53 -10.84
N PHE A 104 12.95 15.65 -10.25
CA PHE A 104 12.12 15.65 -9.06
C PHE A 104 10.74 15.05 -9.34
N ASP A 105 10.06 15.48 -10.41
CA ASP A 105 8.75 14.94 -10.82
C ASP A 105 8.84 13.44 -11.13
N GLU A 106 9.92 13.02 -11.78
CA GLU A 106 10.19 11.61 -12.08
C GLU A 106 10.35 10.78 -10.81
N PHE A 107 11.13 11.25 -9.83
CA PHE A 107 11.30 10.57 -8.56
C PHE A 107 9.97 10.44 -7.80
N PHE A 108 9.20 11.51 -7.68
CA PHE A 108 7.94 11.47 -6.93
C PHE A 108 6.87 10.63 -7.63
N SER A 109 6.77 10.70 -8.95
CA SER A 109 5.86 9.83 -9.72
C SER A 109 6.25 8.36 -9.56
N ALA A 110 7.54 8.04 -9.69
CA ALA A 110 8.04 6.68 -9.50
C ALA A 110 7.80 6.18 -8.06
N ALA A 111 8.03 7.01 -7.04
CA ALA A 111 7.79 6.67 -5.64
C ALA A 111 6.30 6.44 -5.37
N PHE A 112 5.41 7.29 -5.89
CA PHE A 112 3.96 7.11 -5.76
C PHE A 112 3.53 5.77 -6.37
N VAL A 113 3.91 5.51 -7.62
CA VAL A 113 3.60 4.24 -8.29
C VAL A 113 4.18 3.07 -7.49
N HIS A 114 5.42 3.16 -7.03
CA HIS A 114 6.06 2.07 -6.31
C HIS A 114 5.34 1.72 -4.99
N ILE A 115 4.98 2.73 -4.21
CA ILE A 115 4.33 2.55 -2.90
C ILE A 115 2.87 2.12 -3.05
N TYR A 116 2.14 2.71 -4.01
CA TYR A 116 0.68 2.56 -4.11
C TYR A 116 0.20 1.61 -5.20
N LYS A 117 1.08 1.14 -6.10
CA LYS A 117 0.72 0.09 -7.08
C LYS A 117 0.16 -1.18 -6.43
N PRO A 118 0.68 -1.69 -5.29
CA PRO A 118 0.06 -2.80 -4.57
C PRO A 118 -1.39 -2.49 -4.15
N VAL A 119 -1.64 -1.29 -3.60
CA VAL A 119 -2.97 -0.85 -3.13
C VAL A 119 -3.94 -0.68 -4.30
N ALA A 120 -3.49 -0.07 -5.39
CA ALA A 120 -4.27 0.07 -6.60
C ALA A 120 -4.57 -1.30 -7.24
N GLY A 121 -3.58 -2.20 -7.26
CA GLY A 121 -3.74 -3.56 -7.76
C GLY A 121 -4.74 -4.39 -6.96
N THR A 122 -4.71 -4.31 -5.63
CA THR A 122 -5.71 -5.01 -4.80
C THR A 122 -7.12 -4.49 -5.05
N ALA A 123 -7.28 -3.17 -5.24
CA ALA A 123 -8.57 -2.57 -5.57
C ALA A 123 -9.11 -3.06 -6.92
N VAL A 124 -8.28 -3.06 -7.97
CA VAL A 124 -8.67 -3.52 -9.33
C VAL A 124 -9.08 -5.01 -9.32
N LEU A 125 -8.31 -5.86 -8.63
CA LEU A 125 -8.59 -7.29 -8.53
C LEU A 125 -9.76 -7.63 -7.58
N SER A 126 -10.31 -6.65 -6.86
CA SER A 126 -11.41 -6.86 -5.94
C SER A 126 -12.77 -6.97 -6.65
N PRO A 127 -13.73 -7.71 -6.06
CA PRO A 127 -15.09 -7.79 -6.58
C PRO A 127 -15.79 -6.42 -6.52
N GLU A 128 -16.84 -6.29 -7.32
CA GLU A 128 -17.56 -5.04 -7.63
C GLU A 128 -17.96 -4.18 -6.41
N PRO A 129 -18.45 -4.73 -5.26
CA PRO A 129 -18.73 -3.86 -4.12
C PRO A 129 -17.44 -3.25 -3.55
N VAL A 130 -16.39 -4.03 -3.33
CA VAL A 130 -15.14 -3.53 -2.71
C VAL A 130 -14.44 -2.50 -3.61
N ARG A 131 -14.46 -2.74 -4.93
CA ARG A 131 -13.88 -1.83 -5.91
C ARG A 131 -14.64 -0.50 -5.96
N SER A 132 -15.97 -0.55 -5.95
CA SER A 132 -16.83 0.65 -5.92
C SER A 132 -16.62 1.49 -4.65
N TRP A 133 -16.51 0.83 -3.48
CA TRP A 133 -16.16 1.50 -2.23
C TRP A 133 -14.78 2.17 -2.28
N THR A 134 -13.78 1.51 -2.88
CA THR A 134 -12.45 2.09 -3.05
C THR A 134 -12.46 3.31 -3.95
N MET A 135 -13.21 3.26 -5.06
CA MET A 135 -13.38 4.42 -5.96
C MET A 135 -14.09 5.57 -5.26
N THR A 136 -15.13 5.29 -4.47
CA THR A 136 -15.86 6.29 -3.67
C THR A 136 -14.94 6.95 -2.64
N TYR A 137 -14.10 6.15 -1.97
CA TYR A 137 -13.10 6.65 -1.03
C TYR A 137 -12.12 7.62 -1.70
N LEU A 138 -11.59 7.25 -2.87
CA LEU A 138 -10.70 8.12 -3.64
C LEU A 138 -11.41 9.39 -4.14
N ALA A 139 -12.68 9.27 -4.54
CA ALA A 139 -13.51 10.39 -4.97
C ALA A 139 -13.68 11.46 -3.90
N TRP A 140 -13.82 11.04 -2.64
CA TRP A 140 -13.92 11.97 -1.52
C TRP A 140 -12.70 12.87 -1.35
N TRP A 141 -11.51 12.39 -1.73
CA TRP A 141 -10.27 13.16 -1.64
C TRP A 141 -10.01 14.07 -2.84
N MET A 142 -10.62 13.82 -3.99
CA MET A 142 -10.29 14.54 -5.22
C MET A 142 -11.03 15.88 -5.34
N PRO A 143 -10.45 16.86 -6.07
CA PRO A 143 -11.14 18.11 -6.35
C PRO A 143 -12.45 17.89 -7.12
N SER A 144 -13.44 18.75 -6.89
CA SER A 144 -14.71 18.74 -7.62
C SER A 144 -14.51 18.73 -9.14
N GLY A 145 -15.29 17.93 -9.86
CA GLY A 145 -15.19 17.77 -11.31
C GLY A 145 -14.19 16.69 -11.78
N THR A 146 -13.49 16.03 -10.85
CA THR A 146 -12.68 14.84 -11.16
C THR A 146 -13.58 13.66 -11.50
N ARG A 147 -13.34 13.01 -12.64
CA ARG A 147 -14.06 11.78 -13.06
C ARG A 147 -13.20 10.57 -12.80
N PHE A 148 -13.75 9.52 -12.19
CA PHE A 148 -13.03 8.28 -11.95
C PHE A 148 -13.21 7.33 -13.14
N CYS A 149 -12.13 6.64 -13.48
CA CYS A 149 -12.13 5.66 -14.55
C CYS A 149 -11.75 4.31 -13.95
N ASP A 150 -12.67 3.35 -14.06
CA ASP A 150 -12.41 1.92 -13.89
C ASP A 150 -12.37 1.32 -15.30
N TRP A 151 -11.19 0.87 -15.71
CA TRP A 151 -11.00 0.23 -17.02
C TRP A 151 -11.13 -1.30 -16.94
N GLY A 152 -11.40 -1.85 -15.75
CA GLY A 152 -11.46 -3.29 -15.48
C GLY A 152 -10.07 -3.92 -15.27
N ASP A 153 -9.06 -3.43 -15.97
CA ASP A 153 -7.64 -3.77 -15.82
C ASP A 153 -6.81 -2.59 -15.26
N GLY A 154 -7.47 -1.52 -14.83
CA GLY A 154 -6.81 -0.33 -14.35
C GLY A 154 -7.73 0.61 -13.60
N MET A 155 -7.13 1.49 -12.81
CA MET A 155 -7.82 2.56 -12.12
C MET A 155 -7.09 3.89 -12.29
N GLY A 156 -7.88 4.95 -12.46
CA GLY A 156 -7.37 6.30 -12.63
C GLY A 156 -8.44 7.36 -12.47
N TRP A 157 -8.06 8.60 -12.71
CA TRP A 157 -8.96 9.73 -12.61
C TRP A 157 -8.61 10.79 -13.65
N HIS A 158 -9.66 11.37 -14.24
CA HIS A 158 -9.57 12.46 -15.20
C HIS A 158 -9.92 13.78 -14.52
N ARG A 159 -8.98 14.72 -14.57
CA ARG A 159 -9.11 16.10 -14.12
C ARG A 159 -8.77 17.00 -15.30
N ASN A 160 -9.80 17.42 -16.05
CA ASN A 160 -9.67 18.16 -17.31
C ASN A 160 -8.57 19.26 -17.26
N PRO A 161 -7.58 19.24 -18.17
CA PRO A 161 -7.43 18.38 -19.37
C PRO A 161 -6.63 17.08 -19.15
N VAL A 162 -6.34 16.71 -17.92
CA VAL A 162 -5.31 15.72 -17.58
C VAL A 162 -5.92 14.42 -17.06
N THR A 163 -5.48 13.28 -17.60
CA THR A 163 -5.78 11.94 -17.06
C THR A 163 -4.61 11.42 -16.25
N TYR A 164 -4.90 10.95 -15.04
CA TYR A 164 -3.97 10.31 -14.13
C TYR A 164 -4.28 8.82 -14.05
N THR A 165 -3.23 8.00 -14.12
CA THR A 165 -3.33 6.54 -14.02
C THR A 165 -2.61 6.09 -12.77
N ALA A 166 -3.31 5.45 -11.84
CA ALA A 166 -2.68 4.85 -10.65
C ALA A 166 -2.11 3.46 -10.98
N ILE A 167 -2.84 2.68 -11.78
CA ILE A 167 -2.36 1.43 -12.39
C ILE A 167 -3.20 1.16 -13.66
N HIS A 168 -2.55 0.64 -14.69
CA HIS A 168 -3.19 0.10 -15.90
C HIS A 168 -2.30 -1.07 -16.34
N TYR A 169 -2.90 -2.25 -16.52
CA TYR A 169 -2.19 -3.44 -17.02
C TYR A 169 -2.09 -3.45 -18.54
#